data_AF-A0A849YBE1-F1
#
_entry.id   AF-A0A849YBE1-F1
#
_cell.length_a   1.000
_cell.length_b   1.000
_cell.length_c   1.000
_cell.angle_alpha   90.00
_cell.angle_beta   90.00
_cell.angle_gamma   90.00
#
_symmetry.space_group_name_H-M   'P 1'
#
loop_
_entity.id
_entity.type
_entity.pdbx_description
1 polymer ?
#
loop_
_entity_poly.entity_id
_entity_poly.type
_entity_poly.pdbx_seq_one_letter_code
_entity_poly.pdbx_strand_id
1 'polypeptide(L)'
;AAVTRDALARVEAGETAVRALGFQVFRLRHHGDLARFEFAEAELGRALAEPLKSRVLAAARRVGYFEAEIDPIPYGKPRALTPP
;
A
#
# COMPACT_ATOMS: atom_id res chain seq x y z
N ALA A 1 1.89 -18.69 -3.80
CA ALA A 1 3.36 -18.65 -3.76
C ALA A 1 3.79 -18.59 -2.31
N ALA A 2 4.76 -19.41 -1.88
CA ALA A 2 5.25 -19.39 -0.50
C ALA A 2 5.80 -17.99 -0.18
N VAL A 3 5.33 -17.37 0.91
CA VAL A 3 5.85 -16.10 1.40
C VAL A 3 7.29 -16.36 1.86
N THR A 4 8.26 -16.03 1.01
CA THR A 4 9.68 -16.15 1.37
C THR A 4 10.04 -15.06 2.37
N ARG A 5 11.08 -15.30 3.19
CA ARG A 5 11.57 -14.27 4.14
C ARG A 5 11.92 -12.96 3.44
N ASP A 6 12.47 -13.03 2.23
CA ASP A 6 12.74 -11.87 1.39
C ASP A 6 11.47 -11.12 0.96
N ALA A 7 10.39 -11.83 0.62
CA ALA A 7 9.12 -11.19 0.31
C ALA A 7 8.56 -10.45 1.54
N LEU A 8 8.64 -11.05 2.72
CA LEU A 8 8.21 -10.41 3.97
C LEU A 8 9.04 -9.17 4.29
N ALA A 9 10.37 -9.26 4.21
CA ALA A 9 11.26 -8.11 4.46
C ALA A 9 11.00 -6.95 3.48
N ARG A 10 10.73 -7.25 2.21
CA ARG A 10 10.35 -6.24 1.21
C ARG A 10 9.03 -5.55 1.54
N VAL A 11 8.03 -6.32 1.98
CA VAL A 11 6.74 -5.78 2.43
C VAL A 11 6.94 -4.85 3.63
N GLU A 12 7.64 -5.31 4.66
CA GLU A 12 7.89 -4.53 5.88
C GLU A 12 8.65 -3.23 5.61
N ALA A 13 9.68 -3.29 4.75
CA ALA A 13 10.43 -2.10 4.35
C ALA A 13 9.55 -1.12 3.56
N GLY A 14 8.71 -1.63 2.65
CA GLY A 14 7.76 -0.82 1.88
C GLY A 14 6.72 -0.13 2.76
N GLU A 15 6.14 -0.87 3.72
CA GLU A 15 5.21 -0.30 4.69
C GLU A 15 5.88 0.75 5.57
N THR A 16 7.10 0.49 6.05
CA THR A 16 7.86 1.46 6.85
C THR A 16 8.10 2.76 6.07
N ALA A 17 8.50 2.65 4.81
CA ALA A 17 8.72 3.82 3.95
C ALA A 17 7.45 4.63 3.71
N VAL A 18 6.30 3.98 3.51
CA VAL A 18 5.01 4.66 3.32
C VAL A 18 4.49 5.25 4.64
N ARG A 19 4.70 4.59 5.78
CA ARG A 19 4.41 5.17 7.11
C ARG A 19 5.20 6.45 7.35
N ALA A 20 6.45 6.52 6.92
CA ALA A 20 7.28 7.72 7.01
C ALA A 20 6.77 8.89 6.14
N LEU A 21 5.90 8.63 5.15
CA LEU A 21 5.20 9.68 4.39
C LEU A 21 3.97 10.25 5.14
N GLY A 22 3.66 9.70 6.31
CA GLY A 22 2.55 10.10 7.17
C GLY A 22 1.23 9.43 6.84
N PHE A 23 1.27 8.21 6.29
CA PHE A 23 0.10 7.32 6.16
C PHE A 23 0.04 6.35 7.34
N GLN A 24 -1.15 6.13 7.88
CA GLN A 24 -1.34 5.30 9.07
C GLN A 24 -2.10 4.00 8.78
N VAL A 25 -3.13 4.07 7.93
CA VAL A 25 -4.09 2.99 7.66
C VAL A 25 -4.03 2.62 6.18
N PHE A 26 -3.13 1.69 5.88
CA PHE A 26 -2.98 1.11 4.55
C PHE A 26 -2.44 -0.30 4.64
N ARG A 27 -2.47 -1.03 3.52
CA ARG A 27 -1.92 -2.38 3.38
C ARG A 27 -1.10 -2.47 2.11
N LEU A 28 0.11 -3.00 2.22
CA LEU A 28 0.92 -3.36 1.04
C LEU A 28 0.66 -4.84 0.72
N ARG A 29 0.13 -5.12 -0.47
CA ARG A 29 -0.02 -6.47 -0.99
C ARG A 29 1.08 -6.79 -1.99
N HIS A 30 1.78 -7.89 -1.72
CA HIS A 30 2.79 -8.45 -2.60
C HIS A 30 2.14 -9.40 -3.61
N HIS A 31 2.30 -9.11 -4.90
CA HIS A 31 1.84 -9.93 -6.02
C HIS A 31 3.01 -10.32 -6.92
N GLY A 32 3.99 -11.05 -6.39
CA GLY A 32 5.22 -11.38 -7.11
C GLY A 32 6.07 -10.12 -7.28
N ASP A 33 6.14 -9.57 -8.49
CA ASP A 33 6.95 -8.39 -8.77
C ASP A 33 6.19 -7.07 -8.63
N LEU A 34 4.88 -7.14 -8.40
CA LEU A 34 3.98 -5.99 -8.21
C LEU A 34 3.68 -5.75 -6.72
N ALA A 35 3.85 -4.50 -6.28
CA ALA A 35 3.33 -4.00 -5.01
C ALA A 35 2.02 -3.23 -5.24
N ARG A 36 0.95 -3.66 -4.58
CA ARG A 36 -0.33 -2.94 -4.56
C ARG A 36 -0.56 -2.31 -3.19
N PHE A 37 -0.76 -1.00 -3.14
CA PHE A 37 -1.11 -0.29 -1.91
C PHE A 37 -2.61 -0.04 -1.83
N GLU A 38 -3.23 -0.53 -0.77
CA GLU A 38 -4.63 -0.27 -0.43
C GLU A 38 -4.69 0.70 0.74
N PHE A 39 -5.23 1.90 0.55
CA PHE A 39 -5.34 2.92 1.60
C PHE A 39 -6.76 3.01 2.13
N ALA A 40 -6.95 3.40 3.39
CA ALA A 40 -8.27 3.75 3.91
C ALA A 40 -8.88 4.92 3.14
N GLU A 41 -10.21 5.04 3.13
CA GLU A 41 -10.94 6.10 2.41
C GLU A 41 -10.46 7.51 2.75
N ALA A 42 -10.19 7.76 4.03
CA ALA A 42 -9.68 9.04 4.51
C ALA A 42 -8.27 9.37 3.97
N GLU A 43 -7.48 8.37 3.61
CA GLU A 43 -6.10 8.52 3.15
C GLU A 43 -5.95 8.37 1.63
N LEU A 44 -6.89 7.69 0.97
CA LEU A 44 -6.81 7.36 -0.45
C LEU A 44 -6.73 8.60 -1.34
N GLY A 45 -7.56 9.62 -1.06
CA GLY A 45 -7.53 10.88 -1.83
C GLY A 45 -6.16 11.55 -1.78
N ARG A 46 -5.50 11.53 -0.62
CA ARG A 46 -4.14 12.05 -0.42
C ARG A 46 -3.08 11.15 -1.06
N ALA A 47 -3.27 9.83 -1.03
CA ALA A 47 -2.37 8.86 -1.65
C ALA A 47 -2.36 8.95 -3.19
N LEU A 48 -3.50 9.29 -3.79
CA LEU A 48 -3.64 9.50 -5.23
C LEU A 48 -3.19 10.89 -5.70
N ALA A 49 -3.05 11.85 -4.77
CA ALA A 49 -2.61 13.20 -5.08
C ALA A 49 -1.07 13.29 -5.18
N GLU A 50 -0.59 14.10 -6.12
CA GLU A 50 0.83 14.46 -6.19
C GLU A 50 1.19 15.47 -5.07
N PRO A 51 2.43 15.45 -4.54
CA PRO A 51 3.55 14.58 -4.92
C PRO A 51 3.56 13.22 -4.20
N LEU A 52 2.54 12.92 -3.38
CA LEU A 52 2.54 11.76 -2.50
C LEU A 52 2.40 10.45 -3.27
N LYS A 53 1.56 10.44 -4.31
CA LYS A 53 1.43 9.30 -5.23
C LYS A 53 2.80 8.87 -5.77
N SER A 54 3.55 9.79 -6.38
CA SER A 54 4.90 9.49 -6.88
C SER A 54 5.85 8.98 -5.78
N ARG A 55 5.76 9.54 -4.56
CA ARG A 55 6.59 9.10 -3.42
C ARG A 55 6.27 7.69 -2.94
N VAL A 56 4.98 7.33 -2.90
CA VAL A 56 4.53 5.97 -2.54
C VAL A 56 5.03 4.96 -3.58
N LEU A 57 4.81 5.23 -4.86
CA LEU A 57 5.26 4.34 -5.94
C LEU A 57 6.79 4.20 -5.97
N ALA A 58 7.52 5.28 -5.73
CA ALA A 58 8.98 5.26 -5.62
C ALA A 58 9.47 4.46 -4.41
N ALA A 59 8.78 4.52 -3.27
CA ALA A 59 9.13 3.74 -2.09
C ALA A 59 9.08 2.23 -2.37
N ALA A 60 8.05 1.76 -3.07
CA ALA A 60 7.91 0.37 -3.48
C ALA A 60 9.04 -0.10 -4.42
N ARG A 61 9.37 0.72 -5.43
CA ARG A 61 10.47 0.41 -6.35
C ARG A 61 11.82 0.31 -5.62
N ARG A 62 12.07 1.18 -4.64
CA ARG A 62 13.31 1.18 -3.84
C ARG A 62 13.48 -0.07 -2.99
N VAL A 63 12.40 -0.70 -2.55
CA VAL A 63 12.45 -1.95 -1.76
C VAL A 63 12.44 -3.20 -2.65
N GLY A 64 12.55 -3.04 -3.98
CA GLY A 64 12.77 -4.15 -4.91
C GLY A 64 11.51 -4.73 -5.55
N TYR A 65 10.44 -3.93 -5.69
CA TYR A 65 9.33 -4.24 -6.59
C TYR A 65 9.59 -3.68 -8.00
N PHE A 66 9.27 -4.46 -9.02
CA PHE A 66 9.39 -4.02 -10.42
C PHE A 66 8.27 -3.04 -10.77
N GLU A 67 7.05 -3.36 -10.32
CA GLU A 67 5.86 -2.54 -10.50
C GLU A 67 5.24 -2.14 -9.17
N ALA A 68 4.60 -0.98 -9.15
CA ALA A 68 3.90 -0.46 -7.99
C ALA A 68 2.64 0.27 -8.43
N GLU A 69 1.55 0.05 -7.70
CA GLU A 69 0.27 0.70 -7.95
C GLU A 69 -0.46 1.01 -6.65
N ILE A 70 -1.35 2.00 -6.72
CA ILE A 70 -2.28 2.33 -5.64
C ILE A 70 -3.66 1.86 -6.09
N ASP A 71 -4.30 1.02 -5.29
CA ASP A 71 -5.66 0.58 -5.56
C ASP A 71 -6.61 1.79 -5.43
N PRO A 72 -7.37 2.13 -6.49
CA PRO A 72 -8.33 3.24 -6.42
C PRO A 72 -9.56 2.91 -5.57
N ILE A 73 -9.67 1.68 -5.04
CA ILE A 73 -10.73 1.25 -4.15
C ILE A 73 -10.19 1.29 -2.70
N PRO A 74 -10.87 1.99 -1.78
CA PRO A 74 -10.39 2.10 -0.41
C PRO A 74 -10.43 0.76 0.33
N TYR A 75 -9.40 0.55 1.15
CA TYR A 75 -9.28 -0.58 2.07
C TYR A 75 -10.42 -0.55 3.09
N GLY A 76 -11.17 -1.65 3.18
CA GLY A 76 -12.12 -1.87 4.26
C GLY A 76 -13.52 -1.27 4.07
N LYS A 77 -14.23 -1.59 2.98
CA LYS A 77 -15.68 -1.70 3.10
C LYS A 77 -16.00 -3.00 3.87
N PRO A 78 -16.47 -2.96 5.12
CA PRO A 78 -17.41 -3.98 5.53
C PRO A 78 -18.61 -3.87 4.59
N ARG A 79 -19.10 -4.99 4.07
CA ARG A 79 -20.52 -5.07 3.66
C ARG A 79 -21.30 -4.54 4.87
N ALA A 80 -22.05 -3.46 4.68
CA ALA A 80 -22.68 -2.69 5.74
C ALA A 80 -23.06 -3.57 6.95
N LEU A 81 -22.37 -3.37 8.09
CA LEU A 81 -22.99 -3.66 9.37
C LEU A 81 -24.01 -2.55 9.56
N THR A 82 -25.23 -2.78 9.09
CA THR A 82 -26.39 -1.99 9.48
C THR A 82 -26.48 -2.10 11.00
N PRO A 83 -26.30 -1.02 11.78
CA PRO A 83 -26.61 -1.08 13.19
C PRO A 83 -28.14 -1.22 13.35
N PRO A 84 -28.64 -1.99 14.34
CA PRO A 84 -30.04 -1.91 14.74
C PRO A 84 -30.38 -0.53 15.29
#